data_AF-A0AAD5UVV7-F1
#
_entry.id   AF-A0AAD5UVV7-F1
#
_cell.length_a   1.000
_cell.length_b   1.000
_cell.length_c   1.000
_cell.angle_alpha   90.00
_cell.angle_beta   90.00
_cell.angle_gamma   90.00
#
_symmetry.space_group_name_H-M   'P 1'
#
loop_
_entity.id
_entity.type
_entity.pdbx_description
1 polymer ?
#
loop_
_entity_poly.entity_id
_entity_poly.type
_entity_poly.pdbx_seq_one_letter_code
_entity_poly.pdbx_strand_id
1 'polypeptide(L)'
;MFFVALYLIKWVHTPMWASFGLAPSFFMNFTWAEAMALICFPVCALKNVINLVQLWKASKILVGVDLAERAKAREEEAYQTKEK
;
A
#
# COMPACT_ATOMS: atom_id res chain seq x y z
N MET A 1 -4.87 11.27 -7.95
CA MET A 1 -4.27 11.30 -9.30
C MET A 1 -4.24 9.93 -9.96
N PHE A 2 -3.63 8.89 -9.34
CA PHE A 2 -3.58 7.54 -9.93
C PHE A 2 -4.95 6.97 -10.35
N PHE A 3 -5.94 6.95 -9.46
CA PHE A 3 -7.28 6.43 -9.78
C PHE A 3 -8.02 7.25 -10.85
N VAL A 4 -7.78 8.55 -10.89
CA VAL A 4 -8.33 9.43 -11.94
C VAL A 4 -7.68 9.12 -13.28
N ALA A 5 -6.36 8.88 -13.30
CA ALA A 5 -5.65 8.46 -14.50
C ALA A 5 -6.18 7.12 -15.03
N LEU A 6 -6.36 6.11 -14.16
CA LEU A 6 -6.98 4.83 -14.52
C LEU A 6 -8.40 4.99 -15.08
N TYR A 7 -9.21 5.88 -14.50
CA TYR A 7 -10.55 6.18 -15.03
C TYR A 7 -10.47 6.79 -16.43
N LEU A 8 -9.55 7.73 -16.67
CA LEU A 8 -9.40 8.39 -17.97
C LEU A 8 -8.90 7.45 -19.07
N ILE A 9 -8.09 6.43 -18.75
CA ILE A 9 -7.64 5.41 -19.73
C ILE A 9 -8.83 4.71 -20.41
N LYS A 10 -9.95 4.53 -19.70
CA LYS A 10 -11.17 3.93 -20.24
C LYS A 10 -11.80 4.73 -21.38
N TRP A 11 -11.64 6.06 -21.36
CA TRP A 11 -12.41 6.98 -22.22
C TRP A 11 -11.54 7.81 -23.16
N VAL A 12 -10.26 8.01 -22.81
CA VAL A 12 -9.32 8.84 -23.55
C VAL A 12 -8.31 7.93 -24.23
N HIS A 13 -8.42 7.81 -25.56
CA HIS A 13 -7.52 7.05 -26.41
C HIS A 13 -6.66 7.93 -27.32
N THR A 14 -6.67 9.25 -27.09
CA THR A 14 -5.87 10.18 -27.88
C THR A 14 -4.39 10.03 -27.48
N PRO A 15 -3.52 9.63 -28.43
CA PRO A 15 -2.11 9.44 -28.15
C PRO A 15 -1.41 10.80 -27.96
N MET A 16 -0.38 10.85 -27.12
CA MET A 16 0.30 12.10 -26.76
C MET A 16 0.88 12.86 -27.96
N TRP A 17 1.30 12.15 -29.03
CA TRP A 17 1.82 12.79 -30.24
C TRP A 17 0.80 13.69 -30.93
N ALA A 18 -0.49 13.37 -30.85
CA ALA A 18 -1.55 14.15 -31.48
C ALA A 18 -1.70 15.54 -30.85
N SER A 19 -1.36 15.68 -29.56
CA SER A 19 -1.39 16.96 -28.85
C SER A 19 -0.24 17.90 -29.23
N PHE A 20 0.88 17.36 -29.73
CA PHE A 20 2.07 18.12 -30.09
C PHE A 20 2.28 18.29 -31.60
N GLY A 21 1.43 17.68 -32.45
CA GLY A 21 1.58 17.72 -33.91
C GLY A 21 2.86 17.03 -34.41
N LEU A 22 3.41 16.10 -33.62
CA LEU A 22 4.67 15.41 -33.91
C LEU A 22 4.41 14.09 -34.65
N ALA A 23 5.39 13.67 -35.47
CA ALA A 23 5.33 12.38 -36.15
C ALA A 23 5.21 11.24 -35.12
N PRO A 24 4.42 10.18 -35.40
CA PRO A 24 4.22 9.07 -34.47
C PRO A 24 5.55 8.35 -34.22
N SER A 25 6.09 8.55 -33.03
CA SER A 25 7.25 7.82 -32.50
C SER A 25 6.76 6.76 -31.51
N PHE A 26 7.45 5.62 -31.43
CA PHE A 26 7.07 4.48 -30.61
C PHE A 26 6.76 4.87 -29.14
N PHE A 27 7.53 5.83 -28.59
CA PHE A 27 7.37 6.32 -27.22
C PHE A 27 6.17 7.27 -27.01
N MET A 28 5.55 7.78 -28.07
CA MET A 28 4.42 8.72 -27.98
C MET A 28 3.05 8.11 -28.29
N ASN A 29 2.99 6.79 -28.51
CA ASN A 29 1.71 6.08 -28.66
C ASN A 29 0.97 5.90 -27.34
N PHE A 30 1.61 6.16 -26.20
CA PHE A 30 0.93 6.21 -24.92
C PHE A 30 0.02 7.44 -24.84
N THR A 31 -1.09 7.30 -24.14
CA THR A 31 -1.95 8.40 -23.74
C THR A 31 -1.36 9.14 -22.55
N TRP A 32 -1.75 10.41 -22.37
CA TRP A 32 -1.36 11.17 -21.17
C TRP A 32 -1.83 10.50 -19.87
N ALA A 33 -2.99 9.85 -19.92
CA ALA A 33 -3.54 9.12 -18.80
C ALA A 33 -2.69 7.90 -18.41
N GLU A 34 -2.21 7.13 -19.39
CA GLU A 34 -1.29 6.00 -19.15
C GLU A 34 0.04 6.47 -18.56
N ALA A 35 0.62 7.55 -19.10
CA ALA A 35 1.88 8.10 -18.57
C ALA A 35 1.73 8.54 -17.11
N MET A 36 0.63 9.22 -16.76
CA MET A 36 0.32 9.62 -15.39
C MET A 36 0.06 8.43 -14.48
N ALA A 37 -0.62 7.39 -14.98
CA ALA A 37 -0.83 6.16 -14.24
C ALA A 37 0.51 5.47 -13.93
N LEU A 38 1.42 5.35 -14.91
CA LEU A 38 2.74 4.74 -14.74
C LEU A 38 3.60 5.47 -13.71
N ILE A 39 3.60 6.80 -13.72
CA ILE A 39 4.37 7.62 -12.77
C ILE A 39 3.77 7.53 -11.36
N CYS A 40 2.43 7.55 -11.24
CA CYS A 40 1.77 7.48 -9.94
C CYS A 40 1.71 6.06 -9.35
N PHE A 41 1.77 5.03 -10.19
CA PHE A 41 1.69 3.63 -9.78
C PHE A 41 2.71 3.23 -8.72
N PRO A 42 4.04 3.47 -8.87
CA PRO A 42 5.01 3.06 -7.87
C PRO A 42 4.77 3.71 -6.52
N VAL A 43 4.32 4.97 -6.47
CA VAL A 43 3.99 5.66 -5.22
C VAL A 43 2.78 5.01 -4.54
N CYS A 44 1.72 4.74 -5.31
CA CYS A 44 0.52 4.07 -4.78
C CYS A 44 0.81 2.63 -4.35
N ALA A 45 1.55 1.86 -5.15
CA ALA A 45 1.92 0.49 -4.85
C ALA A 45 2.81 0.41 -3.60
N LEU A 46 3.83 1.26 -3.51
CA LEU A 46 4.71 1.34 -2.35
C LEU A 46 3.94 1.66 -1.07
N LYS A 47 3.00 2.61 -1.10
CA LYS A 47 2.14 2.92 0.05
C LYS A 47 1.34 1.69 0.51
N ASN A 48 0.74 0.95 -0.43
CA ASN A 48 -0.02 -0.26 -0.11
C ASN A 48 0.87 -1.34 0.52
N VAL A 49 2.08 -1.55 -0.01
CA VAL A 49 3.05 -2.51 0.54
C VAL A 49 3.50 -2.08 1.94
N ILE A 50 3.82 -0.81 2.15
CA ILE A 50 4.20 -0.29 3.47
C ILE A 50 3.08 -0.51 4.48
N ASN A 51 1.83 -0.19 4.11
CA ASN A 51 0.69 -0.39 4.99
C ASN A 51 0.52 -1.88 5.36
N LEU A 52 0.75 -2.82 4.43
CA LEU A 52 0.73 -4.26 4.71
C LEU A 52 1.83 -4.68 5.69
N VAL A 53 3.07 -4.20 5.48
CA VAL A 53 4.19 -4.51 6.39
C VAL A 53 3.96 -3.89 7.77
N GLN A 54 3.38 -2.69 7.83
CA GLN A 54 3.01 -2.04 9.10
C GLN A 54 1.96 -2.85 9.85
N LEU A 55 0.93 -3.33 9.15
CA LEU A 55 -0.08 -4.20 9.74
C LEU A 55 0.56 -5.48 10.28
N TRP A 56 1.41 -6.15 9.49
CA TRP A 56 2.09 -7.38 9.92
C TRP A 56 2.99 -7.18 11.13
N LYS A 57 3.77 -6.10 11.15
CA LYS A 57 4.62 -5.74 12.31
C LYS A 57 3.76 -5.44 13.55
N ALA A 58 2.67 -4.70 13.39
CA ALA A 58 1.74 -4.41 14.48
C ALA A 58 1.09 -5.70 15.04
N SER A 59 0.68 -6.63 14.17
CA SER A 59 0.13 -7.93 14.59
C SER A 59 1.12 -8.75 15.41
N LYS A 60 2.41 -8.76 15.05
CA LYS A 60 3.43 -9.46 15.84
C LYS A 60 3.67 -8.83 17.20
N ILE A 61 3.67 -7.50 17.27
CA ILE A 61 3.82 -6.78 18.55
C ILE A 61 2.63 -7.07 19.46
N LEU A 62 1.41 -7.06 18.92
CA LEU A 62 0.20 -7.37 19.67
C LEU A 62 0.25 -8.78 20.28
N VAL A 63 0.71 -9.78 19.52
CA VAL A 63 0.90 -11.15 20.04
C VAL A 63 1.99 -11.18 21.12
N GLY A 64 3.07 -10.41 20.97
CA GLY A 64 4.09 -10.28 22.00
C GLY A 64 3.53 -9.73 23.32
N VAL A 65 2.62 -8.76 23.24
CA VAL A 65 1.90 -8.22 24.41
C VAL A 65 0.96 -9.27 25.01
N ASP A 66 0.16 -9.98 24.21
CA ASP A 66 -0.75 -11.03 24.69
C ASP A 66 0.00 -12.15 25.44
N LEU A 67 1.18 -12.56 24.95
CA LEU A 67 2.02 -13.54 25.64
C LEU A 67 2.60 -13.02 26.97
N ALA A 68 3.00 -11.75 27.01
CA ALA A 68 3.54 -11.11 28.21
C ALA A 68 2.46 -10.93 29.29
N GLU A 69 1.25 -10.52 28.90
CA GLU A 69 0.10 -10.41 29.81
C GLU A 69 -0.28 -11.78 30.39
N ARG A 70 -0.31 -12.83 29.55
CA ARG A 70 -0.58 -14.21 30.03
C ARG A 70 0.51 -14.75 30.96
N ALA A 71 1.76 -14.36 30.78
CA ALA A 71 2.84 -14.75 31.69
C ALA A 71 2.66 -14.12 33.07
N LYS A 72 2.35 -12.81 33.11
CA LYS A 72 2.09 -12.09 34.36
C LYS A 72 0.88 -12.64 35.11
N ALA A 73 -0.21 -12.96 34.42
CA ALA A 73 -1.39 -13.55 35.05
C ALA A 73 -1.06 -14.86 35.78
N ARG A 74 -0.19 -15.72 35.21
CA ARG A 74 0.26 -16.95 35.86
C ARG A 74 1.15 -16.70 37.09
N GLU A 75 2.02 -15.70 37.04
CA GLU A 75 2.86 -15.30 38.17
C GLU A 75 2.02 -14.75 39.32
N GLU A 76 1.01 -13.93 39.01
CA GLU A 76 0.06 -13.40 39.98
C GLU A 76 -0.77 -14.52 40.63
N GLU A 77 -1.29 -15.48 39.86
CA GLU A 77 -1.99 -16.66 40.39
C GLU A 77 -1.11 -17.50 41.33
N ALA A 78 0.18 -17.68 40.98
CA ALA A 78 1.14 -18.40 41.80
C ALA A 78 1.46 -17.66 43.11
N TYR A 79 1.52 -16.32 43.09
CA TYR A 79 1.73 -15.51 44.28
C TYR A 79 0.51 -15.57 45.22
N GLN A 80 -0.69 -15.42 44.67
CA GLN A 80 -1.96 -15.49 45.43
C GLN A 80 -2.18 -16.87 46.08
N THR A 81 -1.69 -17.94 45.46
CA THR A 81 -1.75 -19.30 46.03
C THR A 81 -0.78 -19.48 47.22
N LYS A 82 0.30 -18.71 47.29
CA LYS A 82 1.26 -18.79 48.41
C LYS A 82 0.86 -17.98 49.64
N GLU A 83 0.03 -16.96 49.47
CA GLU A 83 -0.50 -16.15 50.59
C GLU A 83 -1.78 -16.71 51.21
N LYS A 84 -2.41 -17.73 50.60
CA LYS A 84 -3.53 -18.49 51.17
C LYS A 84 -3.05 -19.74 51.90
#